data_AF-A0A193QLJ3-F1
#
_entry.id   AF-A0A193QLJ3-F1
#
_cell.length_a   1.000
_cell.length_b   1.000
_cell.length_c   1.000
_cell.angle_alpha   90.00
_cell.angle_beta   90.00
_cell.angle_gamma   90.00
#
_symmetry.space_group_name_H-M   'P 1'
#
loop_
_entity.id
_entity.type
_entity.pdbx_description
1 polymer ?
#
loop_
_entity_poly.entity_id
_entity_poly.type
_entity_poly.pdbx_seq_one_letter_code
_entity_poly.pdbx_strand_id
1 'polypeptide(L)'
;MNISDLDDKYGQYGFIKSDLEYLLGFDLNSDVKPLPDYLYPYKTRFGITIKESANIMAGFKPMDNVTVVDKAELFHAYLDSLWDAVDNGLLNATKIEEEYYNDEKYRVNAILIKDEVTIWAEKNNIQWPFGVEERSGGGEKTKESTDDIIKRLMAENEKLKNEISEVRELLPILLKTYRDDDPLTLEIEIRREN
;
A
#
# COMPACT_ATOMS: atom_id res chain seq x y z
N MET A 1 -15.81 -19.69 30.35
CA MET A 1 -14.98 -20.66 31.10
C MET A 1 -14.47 -19.91 32.32
N ASN A 2 -14.90 -20.29 33.52
CA ASN A 2 -14.43 -19.64 34.75
C ASN A 2 -12.97 -20.04 34.99
N ILE A 3 -12.12 -19.07 35.31
CA ILE A 3 -10.68 -19.26 35.58
C ILE A 3 -10.43 -20.16 36.82
N SER A 4 -11.48 -20.50 37.57
CA SER A 4 -11.45 -21.30 38.79
C SER A 4 -11.13 -22.79 38.62
N ASP A 5 -11.10 -23.32 37.39
CA ASP A 5 -10.93 -24.75 37.13
C ASP A 5 -9.53 -25.12 36.59
N LEU A 6 -8.58 -24.18 36.57
CA LEU A 6 -7.17 -24.54 36.32
C LEU A 6 -6.58 -25.17 37.58
N ASP A 7 -6.39 -26.49 37.52
CA ASP A 7 -5.70 -27.35 38.48
C ASP A 7 -4.50 -26.63 39.15
N ASP A 8 -4.40 -26.67 40.48
CA ASP A 8 -3.42 -25.93 41.32
C ASP A 8 -1.94 -26.11 40.88
N LYS A 9 -1.66 -27.14 40.08
CA LYS A 9 -0.35 -27.37 39.43
C LYS A 9 0.04 -26.30 38.41
N TYR A 10 -0.93 -25.66 37.75
CA TYR A 10 -0.66 -24.70 36.68
C TYR A 10 -0.69 -23.24 37.14
N GLY A 11 -1.26 -22.96 38.32
CA GLY A 11 -1.24 -21.61 38.93
C GLY A 11 0.15 -21.09 39.28
N GLN A 12 1.16 -21.97 39.33
CA GLN A 12 2.57 -21.62 39.57
C GLN A 12 3.31 -21.20 38.30
N TYR A 13 2.80 -21.56 37.11
CA TYR A 13 3.33 -21.11 35.84
C TYR A 13 2.61 -19.82 35.46
N GLY A 14 2.98 -18.74 36.15
CA GLY A 14 2.59 -17.40 35.72
C GLY A 14 3.26 -17.12 34.38
N PHE A 15 2.55 -17.32 33.28
CA PHE A 15 3.06 -16.94 31.99
C PHE A 15 3.12 -15.42 31.90
N ILE A 16 4.31 -14.89 31.64
CA ILE A 16 4.45 -13.48 31.32
C ILE A 16 3.83 -13.30 29.94
N LYS A 17 2.76 -12.50 29.86
CA LYS A 17 2.00 -12.26 28.62
C LYS A 17 2.91 -11.92 27.44
N SER A 18 3.90 -11.03 27.66
CA SER A 18 4.88 -10.63 26.64
C SER A 18 5.71 -11.79 26.09
N ASP A 19 6.05 -12.77 26.93
CA ASP A 19 6.89 -13.90 26.53
C ASP A 19 6.09 -14.90 25.70
N LEU A 20 4.80 -15.08 26.05
CA LEU A 20 3.86 -15.82 25.21
C LEU A 20 3.61 -15.12 23.88
N GLU A 21 3.40 -13.81 23.88
CA GLU A 21 3.19 -13.03 22.66
C GLU A 21 4.41 -13.04 21.75
N TYR A 22 5.60 -13.00 22.34
CA TYR A 22 6.87 -13.16 21.62
C TYR A 22 7.01 -14.55 21.00
N LEU A 23 6.66 -15.61 21.72
CA LEU A 23 6.68 -16.99 21.22
C LEU A 23 5.64 -17.27 20.14
N LEU A 24 4.44 -16.69 20.29
CA LEU A 24 3.31 -16.89 19.40
C LEU A 24 3.35 -15.97 18.18
N GLY A 25 4.03 -14.82 18.27
CA GLY A 25 4.13 -13.84 17.20
C GLY A 25 2.87 -12.99 17.00
N PHE A 26 1.96 -12.95 17.97
CA PHE A 26 0.77 -12.09 17.94
C PHE A 26 0.32 -11.68 19.36
N ASP A 27 -0.35 -10.53 19.46
CA ASP A 27 -0.83 -9.94 20.73
C ASP A 27 -2.11 -10.65 21.20
N LEU A 28 -2.06 -11.15 22.44
CA LEU A 28 -3.15 -11.91 23.08
C LEU A 28 -4.31 -11.01 23.55
N ASN A 29 -4.11 -9.70 23.65
CA ASN A 29 -5.14 -8.70 23.97
C ASN A 29 -5.62 -7.91 22.74
N SER A 30 -5.23 -8.30 21.53
CA SER A 30 -5.72 -7.59 20.36
C SER A 30 -7.21 -7.89 20.15
N ASP A 31 -8.07 -6.94 20.51
CA ASP A 31 -9.46 -6.85 20.00
C ASP A 31 -9.49 -6.71 18.45
N VAL A 32 -8.31 -6.58 17.84
CA VAL A 32 -8.07 -6.66 16.41
C VAL A 32 -8.32 -8.10 15.97
N LYS A 33 -9.56 -8.40 15.61
CA LYS A 33 -9.88 -9.61 14.86
C LYS A 33 -8.87 -9.73 13.72
N PRO A 34 -8.14 -10.85 13.62
CA PRO A 34 -7.16 -11.02 12.56
C PRO A 34 -7.87 -10.81 11.22
N LEU A 35 -7.23 -10.00 10.38
CA LEU A 35 -7.72 -9.74 9.03
C LEU A 35 -7.91 -11.12 8.35
N PRO A 36 -9.06 -11.40 7.72
CA PRO A 36 -9.26 -12.66 7.00
C PRO A 36 -8.17 -12.91 5.96
N ASP A 37 -7.79 -14.17 5.76
CA ASP A 37 -6.71 -14.59 4.84
C ASP A 37 -6.82 -13.98 3.45
N TYR A 38 -8.05 -13.85 2.94
CA TYR A 38 -8.33 -13.30 1.60
C TYR A 38 -8.13 -11.77 1.48
N LEU A 39 -8.00 -11.05 2.59
CA LEU A 39 -7.77 -9.59 2.60
C LEU A 39 -6.30 -9.21 2.79
N TYR A 40 -5.44 -10.12 3.26
CA TYR A 40 -4.00 -9.83 3.38
C TYR A 40 -3.35 -9.28 2.11
N PRO A 41 -3.66 -9.81 0.90
CA PRO A 41 -3.08 -9.29 -0.34
C PRO A 41 -3.46 -7.84 -0.66
N TYR A 42 -4.49 -7.29 0.00
CA TYR A 42 -4.99 -5.93 -0.22
C TYR A 42 -4.41 -4.94 0.78
N LYS A 43 -3.85 -5.43 1.90
CA LYS A 43 -3.20 -4.58 2.90
C LYS A 43 -2.09 -3.73 2.31
N THR A 44 -1.24 -4.29 1.46
CA THR A 44 -0.08 -3.61 0.86
C THR A 44 -0.37 -2.94 -0.49
N ARG A 45 -1.57 -3.11 -1.04
CA ARG A 45 -1.91 -2.51 -2.35
C ARG A 45 -2.12 -1.00 -2.21
N PHE A 46 -1.65 -0.27 -3.20
CA PHE A 46 -1.92 1.17 -3.34
C PHE A 46 -3.28 1.43 -3.97
N GLY A 47 -3.63 0.65 -5.00
CA GLY A 47 -4.89 0.77 -5.71
C GLY A 47 -5.86 -0.36 -5.38
N ILE A 48 -7.14 -0.05 -5.35
CA ILE A 48 -8.24 -1.02 -5.19
C ILE A 48 -9.38 -0.66 -6.13
N THR A 49 -10.05 -1.65 -6.73
CA THR A 49 -11.17 -1.36 -7.62
C THR A 49 -12.41 -0.94 -6.85
N ILE A 50 -13.32 -0.19 -7.50
CA ILE A 50 -14.61 0.22 -6.92
C ILE A 50 -15.42 -1.02 -6.50
N LYS A 51 -15.47 -2.05 -7.37
CA LYS A 51 -16.19 -3.30 -7.06
C LYS A 51 -15.59 -4.04 -5.86
N GLU A 52 -14.26 -4.17 -5.80
CA GLU A 52 -13.59 -4.79 -4.65
C GLU A 52 -13.86 -4.00 -3.36
N SER A 53 -13.83 -2.67 -3.43
CA SER A 53 -14.09 -1.80 -2.28
C SER A 53 -15.52 -1.94 -1.76
N ALA A 54 -16.51 -1.92 -2.67
CA ALA A 54 -17.91 -2.14 -2.33
C ALA A 54 -18.15 -3.52 -1.70
N ASN A 55 -17.52 -4.56 -2.25
CA ASN A 55 -17.59 -5.92 -1.68
C ASN A 55 -17.00 -5.97 -0.27
N ILE A 56 -15.85 -5.34 -0.03
CA ILE A 56 -15.21 -5.31 1.29
C ILE A 56 -16.07 -4.54 2.31
N MET A 57 -16.63 -3.38 1.92
CA MET A 57 -17.53 -2.58 2.77
C MET A 57 -18.81 -3.33 3.13
N ALA A 58 -19.31 -4.16 2.21
CA ALA A 58 -20.45 -5.04 2.44
C ALA A 58 -20.12 -6.31 3.25
N GLY A 59 -18.84 -6.57 3.55
CA GLY A 59 -18.37 -7.75 4.29
C GLY A 59 -18.24 -9.02 3.45
N PHE A 60 -18.14 -8.89 2.12
CA PHE A 60 -17.92 -10.00 1.18
C PHE A 60 -16.46 -10.11 0.75
N LYS A 61 -16.10 -11.20 0.06
CA LYS A 61 -14.75 -11.29 -0.51
C LYS A 61 -14.62 -10.32 -1.68
N PRO A 62 -13.45 -9.71 -1.90
CA PRO A 62 -13.27 -8.68 -2.93
C PRO A 62 -13.70 -9.11 -4.34
N MET A 63 -13.51 -10.38 -4.68
CA MET A 63 -13.80 -10.97 -6.01
C MET A 63 -15.12 -11.75 -6.06
N ASP A 64 -15.94 -11.72 -5.00
CA ASP A 64 -17.20 -12.45 -5.02
C ASP A 64 -18.21 -11.73 -5.94
N ASN A 65 -18.84 -12.50 -6.81
CA ASN A 65 -20.01 -12.06 -7.57
C ASN A 65 -21.25 -12.28 -6.69
N VAL A 66 -21.78 -11.21 -6.14
CA VAL A 66 -22.94 -11.27 -5.25
C VAL A 66 -24.21 -11.50 -6.07
N THR A 67 -24.68 -12.74 -6.12
CA THR A 67 -25.87 -13.15 -6.90
C THR A 67 -27.15 -13.29 -6.05
N VAL A 68 -27.02 -13.22 -4.72
CA VAL A 68 -28.15 -13.29 -3.79
C VAL A 68 -28.76 -11.89 -3.65
N VAL A 69 -30.05 -11.75 -3.94
CA VAL A 69 -30.77 -10.46 -4.05
C VAL A 69 -30.51 -9.54 -2.84
N ASP A 70 -30.76 -10.01 -1.62
CA ASP A 70 -30.58 -9.20 -0.40
C ASP A 70 -29.14 -8.75 -0.17
N LYS A 71 -28.16 -9.54 -0.64
CA LYS A 71 -26.74 -9.19 -0.53
C LYS A 71 -26.32 -8.25 -1.66
N ALA A 72 -26.96 -8.37 -2.82
CA ALA A 72 -26.70 -7.53 -3.99
C ALA A 72 -27.15 -6.09 -3.73
N GLU A 73 -28.28 -5.89 -3.03
CA GLU A 73 -28.74 -4.55 -2.65
C GLU A 73 -27.70 -3.79 -1.82
N LEU A 74 -27.13 -4.43 -0.79
CA LEU A 74 -26.10 -3.82 0.04
C LEU A 74 -24.83 -3.50 -0.77
N PHE A 75 -24.42 -4.40 -1.65
CA PHE A 75 -23.30 -4.17 -2.56
C PHE A 75 -23.55 -2.97 -3.47
N HIS A 76 -24.72 -2.90 -4.12
CA HIS A 76 -25.09 -1.81 -5.02
C HIS A 76 -25.18 -0.47 -4.28
N ALA A 77 -25.71 -0.45 -3.05
CA ALA A 77 -25.74 0.78 -2.25
C ALA A 77 -24.34 1.34 -1.97
N TYR A 78 -23.36 0.48 -1.62
CA TYR A 78 -21.97 0.92 -1.46
C TYR A 78 -21.31 1.29 -2.79
N LEU A 79 -21.64 0.58 -3.87
CA LEU A 79 -21.14 0.88 -5.21
C LEU A 79 -21.57 2.28 -5.66
N ASP A 80 -22.86 2.60 -5.50
CA ASP A 80 -23.44 3.89 -5.86
C ASP A 80 -22.84 4.99 -4.98
N SER A 81 -22.68 4.75 -3.68
CA SER A 81 -22.05 5.70 -2.76
C SER A 81 -20.59 6.00 -3.11
N LEU A 82 -19.84 5.00 -3.58
CA LEU A 82 -18.47 5.20 -4.06
C LEU A 82 -18.44 5.99 -5.36
N TRP A 83 -19.35 5.74 -6.30
CA TRP A 83 -19.46 6.53 -7.52
C TRP A 83 -19.87 7.97 -7.24
N ASP A 84 -20.80 8.21 -6.33
CA ASP A 84 -21.16 9.55 -5.86
C ASP A 84 -19.95 10.26 -5.25
N ALA A 85 -19.14 9.56 -4.46
CA ALA A 85 -17.92 10.13 -3.89
C ALA A 85 -16.88 10.49 -4.97
N VAL A 86 -16.77 9.69 -6.03
CA VAL A 86 -15.93 10.00 -7.20
C VAL A 86 -16.47 11.22 -7.96
N ASP A 87 -17.77 11.26 -8.23
CA ASP A 87 -18.40 12.33 -9.00
C ASP A 87 -18.37 13.69 -8.26
N ASN A 88 -18.42 13.65 -6.92
CA ASN A 88 -18.23 14.83 -6.07
C ASN A 88 -16.75 15.21 -5.84
N GLY A 89 -15.79 14.48 -6.43
CA GLY A 89 -14.36 14.77 -6.30
C GLY A 89 -13.77 14.45 -4.93
N LEU A 90 -14.42 13.61 -4.12
CA LEU A 90 -13.92 13.15 -2.82
C LEU A 90 -12.93 11.99 -2.95
N LEU A 91 -13.06 11.19 -4.01
CA LEU A 91 -12.19 10.06 -4.32
C LEU A 91 -11.61 10.20 -5.72
N ASN A 92 -10.32 9.91 -5.87
CA ASN A 92 -9.68 9.90 -7.17
C ASN A 92 -9.85 8.53 -7.84
N ALA A 93 -10.45 8.51 -9.02
CA ALA A 93 -10.65 7.32 -9.84
C ALA A 93 -9.77 7.34 -11.09
N THR A 94 -9.05 6.25 -11.31
CA THR A 94 -8.20 6.04 -12.49
C THR A 94 -8.65 4.79 -13.25
N LYS A 95 -8.33 4.70 -14.55
CA LYS A 95 -8.70 3.57 -15.43
C LYS A 95 -10.18 3.18 -15.30
N ILE A 96 -11.06 4.12 -15.66
CA ILE A 96 -12.51 3.87 -15.69
C ILE A 96 -12.81 2.86 -16.81
N GLU A 97 -13.35 1.72 -16.44
CA GLU A 97 -13.84 0.69 -17.35
C GLU A 97 -15.31 0.96 -17.67
N GLU A 98 -15.63 0.95 -18.96
CA GLU A 98 -16.95 1.30 -19.47
C GLU A 98 -17.43 0.19 -20.40
N GLU A 99 -18.68 -0.22 -20.23
CA GLU A 99 -19.33 -1.20 -21.10
C GLU A 99 -20.47 -0.53 -21.87
N TYR A 100 -20.73 -1.05 -23.08
CA TYR A 100 -21.82 -0.59 -23.93
C TYR A 100 -22.96 -1.61 -23.86
N TYR A 101 -24.14 -1.14 -23.48
CA TYR A 101 -25.36 -1.94 -23.52
C TYR A 101 -26.44 -1.12 -24.21
N ASN A 102 -27.04 -1.66 -25.27
CA ASN A 102 -28.07 -0.98 -26.08
C ASN A 102 -27.68 0.45 -26.51
N ASP A 103 -26.47 0.62 -27.05
CA ASP A 103 -25.90 1.91 -27.47
C ASP A 103 -25.71 2.96 -26.37
N GLU A 104 -25.96 2.61 -25.11
CA GLU A 104 -25.71 3.43 -23.95
C GLU A 104 -24.43 3.00 -23.24
N LYS A 105 -23.67 3.98 -22.77
CA LYS A 105 -22.36 3.80 -22.15
C LYS A 105 -22.52 3.79 -20.64
N TYR A 106 -22.14 2.68 -20.00
CA TYR A 106 -22.24 2.51 -18.56
C TYR A 106 -20.85 2.37 -17.95
N ARG A 107 -20.60 3.11 -16.86
CA ARG A 107 -19.38 2.96 -16.06
C ARG A 107 -19.52 1.71 -15.22
N VAL A 108 -18.58 0.78 -15.38
CA VAL A 108 -18.66 -0.54 -14.74
C VAL A 108 -17.67 -0.66 -13.60
N ASN A 109 -16.48 -0.09 -13.73
CA ASN A 109 -15.46 -0.17 -12.70
C ASN A 109 -14.45 0.98 -12.81
N ALA A 110 -13.68 1.20 -11.74
CA ALA A 110 -12.50 2.06 -11.78
C ALA A 110 -11.52 1.65 -10.67
N ILE A 111 -10.28 2.14 -10.74
CA ILE A 111 -9.26 1.95 -9.71
C ILE A 111 -9.21 3.20 -8.84
N LEU A 112 -9.48 3.02 -7.54
CA LEU A 112 -9.38 4.03 -6.50
C LEU A 112 -8.05 3.92 -5.73
N ILE A 113 -7.66 5.01 -5.08
CA ILE A 113 -6.55 5.04 -4.12
C ILE A 113 -7.05 4.51 -2.78
N LYS A 114 -6.44 3.42 -2.28
CA LYS A 114 -6.90 2.73 -1.05
C LYS A 114 -6.91 3.67 0.16
N ASP A 115 -5.90 4.50 0.32
CA ASP A 115 -5.81 5.41 1.49
C ASP A 115 -6.92 6.48 1.48
N GLU A 116 -7.31 6.97 0.30
CA GLU A 116 -8.44 7.90 0.17
C GLU A 116 -9.76 7.21 0.53
N VAL A 117 -9.94 5.96 0.09
CA VAL A 117 -11.10 5.13 0.44
C VAL A 117 -11.15 4.86 1.93
N THR A 118 -10.01 4.57 2.58
CA THR A 118 -9.93 4.40 4.03
C THR A 118 -10.39 5.67 4.76
N ILE A 119 -9.83 6.83 4.40
CA ILE A 119 -10.20 8.12 5.04
C ILE A 119 -11.68 8.43 4.81
N TRP A 120 -12.19 8.15 3.62
CA TRP A 120 -13.60 8.36 3.30
C TRP A 120 -14.51 7.41 4.10
N ALA A 121 -14.14 6.13 4.24
CA ALA A 121 -14.90 5.15 4.99
C ALA A 121 -14.95 5.50 6.48
N GLU A 122 -13.83 5.92 7.07
CA GLU A 122 -13.74 6.39 8.45
C GLU A 122 -14.66 7.59 8.70
N LYS A 123 -14.68 8.58 7.79
CA LYS A 123 -15.56 9.76 7.89
C LYS A 123 -17.04 9.40 7.85
N ASN A 124 -17.40 8.34 7.14
CA ASN A 124 -18.79 7.90 6.96
C ASN A 124 -19.19 6.77 7.92
N ASN A 125 -18.36 6.42 8.92
CA ASN A 125 -18.62 5.33 9.86
C ASN A 125 -18.86 3.97 9.18
N ILE A 126 -18.22 3.73 8.03
CA ILE A 126 -18.32 2.47 7.28
C ILE A 126 -17.30 1.48 7.84
N GLN A 127 -17.68 0.21 7.96
CA GLN A 127 -16.75 -0.84 8.37
C GLN A 127 -15.71 -1.08 7.27
N TRP A 128 -14.49 -0.65 7.52
CA TRP A 128 -13.36 -0.81 6.60
C TRP A 128 -12.19 -1.48 7.33
N PRO A 129 -11.64 -2.58 6.79
CA PRO A 129 -10.71 -3.42 7.53
C PRO A 129 -9.24 -2.97 7.44
N PHE A 130 -8.93 -1.93 6.66
CA PHE A 130 -7.57 -1.44 6.48
C PHE A 130 -7.38 -0.11 7.22
N GLY A 131 -6.24 0.05 7.90
CA GLY A 131 -5.82 1.36 8.41
C GLY A 131 -5.11 2.16 7.31
N VAL A 132 -5.04 3.47 7.49
CA VAL A 132 -4.12 4.31 6.73
C VAL A 132 -2.71 3.92 7.17
N GLU A 133 -1.86 3.47 6.24
CA GLU A 133 -0.46 3.26 6.58
C GLU A 133 0.14 4.63 6.91
N GLU A 134 0.41 4.88 8.20
CA GLU A 134 1.31 5.96 8.57
C GLU A 134 2.61 5.70 7.83
N ARG A 135 2.90 6.53 6.83
CA ARG A 135 4.22 6.58 6.21
C ARG A 135 5.19 6.85 7.36
N SER A 136 5.81 5.79 7.87
CA SER A 136 6.75 5.80 8.97
C SER A 136 8.00 6.53 8.47
N GLY A 137 7.94 7.84 8.64
CA GLY A 137 8.86 8.81 8.07
C GLY A 137 8.29 10.22 8.20
N GLY A 138 8.03 10.67 9.43
CA GLY A 138 7.57 12.04 9.66
C GLY A 138 7.16 12.27 11.11
N GLY A 139 8.14 12.55 11.97
CA GLY A 139 7.88 13.16 13.26
C GLY A 139 7.07 14.46 13.10
N GLU A 140 6.26 14.76 14.12
CA GLU A 140 5.62 16.04 14.40
C GLU A 140 5.32 16.93 13.18
N LYS A 141 4.14 16.72 12.56
CA LYS A 141 3.60 17.68 11.59
C LYS A 141 3.20 18.98 12.29
N THR A 142 4.16 19.89 12.38
CA THR A 142 3.88 21.26 11.96
C THR A 142 3.31 21.19 10.53
N LYS A 143 2.20 21.89 10.28
CA LYS A 143 1.49 21.91 8.99
C LYS A 143 2.38 22.55 7.93
N GLU A 144 3.33 21.80 7.39
CA GLU A 144 4.11 22.19 6.24
C GLU A 144 3.15 22.29 5.04
N SER A 145 3.14 23.46 4.39
CA SER A 145 2.25 23.72 3.26
C SER A 145 2.60 22.77 2.12
N THR A 146 1.60 22.37 1.33
CA THR A 146 1.82 21.55 0.12
C THR A 146 2.86 22.16 -0.81
N ASP A 147 2.94 23.50 -0.86
CA ASP A 147 3.93 24.23 -1.64
C ASP A 147 5.36 24.06 -1.11
N ASP A 148 5.53 23.93 0.21
CA ASP A 148 6.83 23.75 0.85
C ASP A 148 7.34 22.32 0.63
N ILE A 149 6.43 21.33 0.66
CA ILE A 149 6.72 19.94 0.30
C ILE A 149 7.15 19.84 -1.16
N ILE A 150 6.42 20.50 -2.06
CA ILE A 150 6.74 20.52 -3.50
C ILE A 150 8.10 21.16 -3.74
N LYS A 151 8.41 22.28 -3.09
CA LYS A 151 9.74 22.93 -3.19
C LYS A 151 10.86 22.04 -2.68
N ARG A 152 10.68 21.36 -1.54
CA ARG A 152 11.66 20.42 -0.99
C ARG A 152 11.93 19.28 -1.96
N LEU A 153 10.87 18.65 -2.49
CA LEU A 153 10.99 17.53 -3.43
C LEU A 153 11.64 17.94 -4.77
N MET A 154 11.39 19.16 -5.25
CA MET A 154 12.08 19.69 -6.44
C MET A 154 13.57 19.91 -6.17
N ALA A 155 13.92 20.48 -5.01
CA ALA A 155 15.31 20.69 -4.63
C ALA A 155 16.06 19.35 -4.46
N GLU A 156 15.41 18.35 -3.86
CA GLU A 156 15.98 17.01 -3.69
C GLU A 156 16.16 16.30 -5.02
N ASN A 157 15.20 16.42 -5.95
CA ASN A 157 15.34 15.89 -7.31
C ASN A 157 16.51 16.52 -8.07
N GLU A 158 16.68 17.84 -7.99
CA GLU A 158 17.83 18.51 -8.62
C GLU A 158 19.15 18.09 -7.98
N LYS A 159 19.20 17.94 -6.66
CA LYS A 159 20.39 17.41 -5.97
C LYS A 159 20.74 16.00 -6.46
N LEU A 160 19.76 15.10 -6.51
CA LEU A 160 19.96 13.72 -6.97
C LEU A 160 20.38 13.65 -8.45
N LYS A 161 19.83 14.52 -9.30
CA LYS A 161 20.29 14.62 -10.70
C LYS A 161 21.76 15.04 -10.79
N ASN A 162 22.19 16.00 -9.96
CA ASN A 162 23.57 16.42 -9.91
C ASN A 162 24.48 15.29 -9.42
N GLU A 163 24.11 14.58 -8.35
CA GLU A 163 24.85 13.41 -7.87
C GLU A 163 24.97 12.31 -8.95
N ILE A 164 23.88 12.04 -9.69
CA ILE A 164 23.90 11.10 -10.82
C ILE A 164 24.85 11.60 -11.93
N SER A 165 24.87 12.90 -12.21
CA SER A 165 25.76 13.49 -13.20
C SER A 165 27.23 13.34 -12.79
N GLU A 166 27.56 13.67 -11.54
CA GLU A 166 28.91 13.52 -10.99
C GLU A 166 29.38 12.06 -11.04
N VAL A 167 28.52 11.11 -10.64
CA VAL A 167 28.84 9.68 -10.73
C VAL A 167 29.03 9.25 -12.19
N ARG A 168 28.23 9.75 -13.12
CA ARG A 168 28.40 9.47 -14.56
C ARG A 168 29.70 10.03 -15.13
N GLU A 169 30.18 11.15 -14.64
CA GLU A 169 31.47 11.73 -15.04
C GLU A 169 32.65 10.96 -14.44
N LEU A 170 32.49 10.42 -13.23
CA LEU A 170 33.48 9.59 -12.57
C LEU A 170 33.51 8.15 -13.10
N LEU A 171 32.41 7.67 -13.70
CA LEU A 171 32.26 6.29 -14.18
C LEU A 171 33.34 5.88 -15.20
N PRO A 172 33.67 6.68 -16.24
CA PRO A 172 34.74 6.36 -17.19
C PRO A 172 36.12 6.35 -16.55
N ILE A 173 36.36 7.21 -15.56
CA ILE A 173 37.63 7.29 -14.84
C ILE A 173 37.80 6.04 -13.98
N LEU A 174 36.76 5.66 -13.22
CA LEU A 174 36.70 4.44 -12.44
C LEU A 174 36.84 3.20 -13.33
N LEU A 175 36.10 3.13 -14.43
CA LEU A 175 36.19 2.03 -15.38
C LEU A 175 37.59 1.94 -16.03
N LYS A 176 38.26 3.06 -16.27
CA LYS A 176 39.63 3.09 -16.78
C LYS A 176 40.65 2.63 -15.74
N THR A 177 40.44 2.90 -14.45
CA THR A 177 41.30 2.38 -13.37
C THR A 177 41.09 0.90 -13.06
N TYR A 178 39.96 0.30 -13.48
CA TYR A 178 39.64 -1.12 -13.26
C TYR A 178 39.69 -1.97 -14.54
N ARG A 179 40.11 -1.39 -15.66
CA ARG A 179 40.19 -2.08 -16.96
C ARG A 179 41.62 -2.04 -17.48
N ASP A 180 42.44 -2.92 -16.93
CA ASP A 180 43.79 -3.23 -17.43
C ASP A 180 43.74 -3.89 -18.84
N ASP A 181 42.55 -4.35 -19.27
CA ASP A 181 42.29 -4.97 -20.58
C ASP A 181 41.72 -3.98 -21.62
N ASP A 182 42.12 -2.71 -21.59
CA ASP A 182 41.80 -1.79 -22.68
C ASP A 182 42.69 -2.11 -23.91
N PRO A 183 42.15 -2.67 -25.00
CA PRO A 183 42.95 -3.16 -26.13
C PRO A 183 43.83 -2.08 -26.75
N LEU A 184 43.44 -0.81 -26.67
CA LEU A 184 44.25 0.30 -27.17
C LEU A 184 45.45 0.59 -26.27
N THR A 185 45.31 0.44 -24.96
CA THR A 185 46.38 0.67 -23.98
C THR A 185 47.41 -0.46 -24.05
N LEU A 186 46.94 -1.70 -24.14
CA LEU A 186 47.78 -2.88 -24.38
C LEU A 186 48.56 -2.79 -25.70
N GLU A 187 47.92 -2.33 -26.78
CA GLU A 187 48.59 -2.19 -28.08
C GLU A 187 49.66 -1.08 -28.08
N ILE A 188 49.49 -0.03 -27.27
CA ILE A 188 50.50 1.02 -27.08
C ILE A 188 51.70 0.52 -26.26
N GLU A 189 51.48 -0.32 -25.24
CA GLU A 189 52.56 -0.93 -24.44
C GLU A 189 53.35 -1.96 -25.25
N ILE A 190 52.69 -2.85 -25.98
CA ILE A 190 53.33 -3.85 -26.86
C ILE A 190 54.22 -3.17 -27.93
N ARG A 191 53.83 -1.99 -28.43
CA ARG A 191 54.64 -1.21 -29.38
C ARG A 191 55.81 -0.45 -28.75
N ARG A 192 55.83 -0.27 -27.43
CA ARG A 192 56.95 0.33 -26.70
C ARG A 192 57.97 -0.70 -26.22
N GLU A 193 57.54 -1.94 -26.03
CA GLU A 193 58.39 -3.07 -25.63
C GLU A 193 59.09 -3.78 -26.81
N ASN A 194 58.65 -3.53 -28.06
CA ASN A 194 59.34 -3.94 -29.30
C ASN A 194 60.15 -2.78 -29.90
#